data_AF-A0A9E1N1S1-F1
#
_entry.id   AF-A0A9E1N1S1-F1
#
_cell.length_a   1.000
_cell.length_b   1.000
_cell.length_c   1.000
_cell.angle_alpha   90.00
_cell.angle_beta   90.00
_cell.angle_gamma   90.00
#
_symmetry.space_group_name_H-M   'P 1'
#
loop_
_entity.id
_entity.type
_entity.pdbx_description
1 polymer ?
#
loop_
_entity_poly.entity_id
_entity_poly.type
_entity_poly.pdbx_seq_one_letter_code
_entity_poly.pdbx_strand_id
1 'polypeptide(L)'
;ALTSFDMTSLSEIVCASIYVQDNLLLEDLDGLAGLNYIWYELYIVDNDALTNLDGLLNVLLVGADFYIEGNAGITDADATDLYNTIGEDNVYGTVTITNNG
;
A
#
# COMPACT_ATOMS: atom_id res chain seq x y z
N ALA A 1 -17.33 -5.58 -8.21
CA ALA A 1 -16.57 -4.99 -7.09
C ALA A 1 -15.72 -6.10 -6.50
N LEU A 2 -14.41 -5.87 -6.38
CA LEU A 2 -13.54 -6.74 -5.59
C LEU A 2 -13.92 -6.57 -4.11
N THR A 3 -13.92 -7.66 -3.36
CA THR A 3 -14.22 -7.65 -1.91
C THR A 3 -13.06 -8.21 -1.07
N SER A 4 -12.04 -8.79 -1.70
CA SER A 4 -10.83 -9.34 -1.07
C SER A 4 -9.80 -9.74 -2.14
N PHE A 5 -8.51 -9.69 -1.83
CA PHE A 5 -7.41 -10.09 -2.72
C PHE A 5 -6.31 -10.82 -1.92
N ASP A 6 -6.00 -12.09 -2.24
CA ASP A 6 -5.03 -12.94 -1.51
C ASP A 6 -3.80 -13.26 -2.38
N MET A 7 -2.61 -12.85 -1.94
CA MET A 7 -1.32 -13.10 -2.60
C MET A 7 -0.32 -13.87 -1.74
N THR A 8 -0.76 -14.48 -0.63
CA THR A 8 0.11 -15.15 0.35
C THR A 8 0.95 -16.31 -0.21
N SER A 9 0.66 -16.77 -1.43
CA SER A 9 1.37 -17.86 -2.11
C SER A 9 2.52 -17.42 -3.03
N LEU A 10 2.82 -16.12 -3.17
CA LEU A 10 3.82 -15.58 -4.12
C LEU A 10 5.19 -15.28 -3.48
N SER A 11 5.73 -16.21 -2.69
CA SER A 11 6.90 -15.96 -1.81
C SER A 11 8.25 -15.76 -2.49
N GLU A 12 8.37 -15.98 -3.80
CA GLU A 12 9.63 -15.76 -4.53
C GLU A 12 9.36 -14.99 -5.82
N ILE A 13 9.80 -13.73 -5.82
CA ILE A 13 9.95 -12.86 -7.00
C ILE A 13 8.62 -12.54 -7.69
N VAL A 14 8.07 -11.39 -7.37
CA VAL A 14 7.30 -10.63 -8.35
C VAL A 14 7.91 -9.24 -8.41
N CYS A 15 8.53 -8.88 -9.52
CA CYS A 15 8.80 -7.48 -9.83
C CYS A 15 7.45 -6.79 -10.08
N ALA A 16 6.69 -6.56 -9.01
CA ALA A 16 5.31 -6.10 -9.05
C ALA A 16 5.24 -4.63 -8.65
N SER A 17 4.47 -3.90 -9.45
CA SER A 17 3.77 -2.72 -8.99
C SER A 17 2.44 -3.15 -8.37
N ILE A 18 2.02 -2.49 -7.29
CA ILE A 18 0.73 -2.71 -6.66
C ILE A 18 -0.12 -1.47 -6.90
N TYR A 19 -1.27 -1.67 -7.53
CA TYR A 19 -2.26 -0.61 -7.76
C TYR A 19 -3.58 -1.03 -7.12
N VAL A 20 -3.96 -0.34 -6.06
CA VAL A 20 -5.26 -0.45 -5.38
C VAL A 20 -5.96 0.88 -5.56
N GLN A 21 -6.82 0.98 -6.58
CA GLN A 21 -7.44 2.24 -6.99
C GLN A 21 -8.94 2.08 -7.19
N ASP A 22 -9.71 3.08 -6.77
CA ASP A 22 -11.16 3.19 -7.02
C ASP A 22 -12.00 2.02 -6.44
N ASN A 23 -11.59 1.43 -5.30
CA ASN A 23 -12.35 0.35 -4.66
C ASN A 23 -13.16 0.86 -3.46
N LEU A 24 -14.35 1.40 -3.76
CA LEU A 24 -15.28 1.96 -2.76
C LEU A 24 -15.77 0.98 -1.67
N LEU A 25 -15.53 -0.33 -1.83
CA LEU A 25 -15.98 -1.38 -0.91
C LEU A 25 -14.82 -2.21 -0.33
N LEU A 26 -13.57 -1.89 -0.66
CA LEU A 26 -12.43 -2.61 -0.12
C LEU A 26 -12.12 -2.08 1.28
N GLU A 27 -12.21 -2.95 2.29
CA GLU A 27 -12.08 -2.54 3.70
C GLU A 27 -10.67 -2.74 4.26
N ASP A 28 -9.90 -3.67 3.68
CA ASP A 28 -8.57 -4.08 4.15
C ASP A 28 -7.62 -4.50 3.01
N LEU A 29 -6.36 -4.72 3.36
CA LEU A 29 -5.29 -5.23 2.49
C LEU A 29 -4.69 -6.53 3.03
N ASP A 30 -5.40 -7.28 3.87
CA ASP A 30 -4.82 -8.39 4.66
C ASP A 30 -4.19 -9.48 3.79
N GLY A 31 -4.73 -9.72 2.60
CA GLY A 31 -4.16 -10.69 1.67
C GLY A 31 -2.82 -10.27 1.05
N LEU A 32 -2.32 -9.05 1.35
CA LEU A 32 -0.96 -8.60 1.04
C LEU A 32 0.06 -8.86 2.15
N ALA A 33 -0.36 -9.37 3.32
CA ALA A 33 0.49 -9.52 4.51
C ALA A 33 1.74 -10.41 4.30
N GLY A 34 1.78 -11.23 3.25
CA GLY A 34 2.94 -12.04 2.88
C GLY A 34 4.02 -11.32 2.06
N LEU A 35 3.81 -10.06 1.68
CA LEU A 35 4.75 -9.32 0.84
C LEU A 35 5.87 -8.67 1.66
N ASN A 36 7.11 -8.91 1.23
CA ASN A 36 8.28 -8.22 1.78
C ASN A 36 8.86 -7.15 0.85
N TYR A 37 8.60 -7.23 -0.46
CA TYR A 37 9.20 -6.33 -1.44
C TYR A 37 8.17 -5.94 -2.49
N ILE A 38 8.07 -4.64 -2.76
CA ILE A 38 7.37 -4.07 -3.91
C ILE A 38 8.46 -3.48 -4.79
N TRP A 39 8.88 -4.19 -5.82
CA TRP A 39 10.07 -3.79 -6.59
C TRP A 39 9.86 -2.56 -7.47
N TYR A 40 8.60 -2.18 -7.72
CA TYR A 40 8.25 -0.99 -8.48
C TYR A 40 7.34 -0.09 -7.65
N GLU A 41 6.21 0.34 -8.18
CA GLU A 41 5.37 1.35 -7.54
C GLU A 41 4.32 0.75 -6.60
N LEU A 42 4.01 1.48 -5.54
CA LEU A 42 2.84 1.26 -4.69
C LEU A 42 1.88 2.44 -4.85
N TYR A 43 0.67 2.17 -5.32
CA TYR A 43 -0.41 3.15 -5.45
C TYR A 43 -1.65 2.64 -4.70
N ILE A 44 -2.07 3.41 -3.70
CA ILE A 44 -3.31 3.21 -2.95
C ILE A 44 -4.10 4.51 -3.07
N VAL A 45 -5.06 4.55 -3.99
CA VAL A 45 -5.73 5.80 -4.38
C VAL A 45 -7.25 5.66 -4.38
N ASP A 46 -7.97 6.61 -3.79
CA ASP A 46 -9.44 6.69 -3.86
C ASP A 46 -10.15 5.39 -3.39
N ASN A 47 -9.75 4.82 -2.24
CA ASN A 47 -10.42 3.68 -1.62
C ASN A 47 -11.13 4.10 -0.32
N ASP A 48 -12.30 4.71 -0.45
CA ASP A 48 -13.06 5.32 0.66
C ASP A 48 -13.35 4.38 1.85
N ALA A 49 -13.54 3.09 1.60
CA ALA A 49 -13.84 2.09 2.63
C ALA A 49 -12.59 1.52 3.31
N LEU A 50 -11.39 1.77 2.78
CA LEU A 50 -10.15 1.23 3.31
C LEU A 50 -9.78 1.99 4.58
N THR A 51 -9.66 1.26 5.69
CA THR A 51 -9.52 1.88 7.03
C THR A 51 -8.12 1.80 7.62
N ASN A 52 -7.24 1.00 7.03
CA ASN A 52 -5.90 0.77 7.54
C ASN A 52 -4.99 0.25 6.42
N LEU A 53 -3.71 0.12 6.73
CA LEU A 53 -2.67 -0.36 5.82
C LEU A 53 -1.94 -1.58 6.40
N ASP A 54 -2.55 -2.29 7.35
CA ASP A 54 -1.87 -3.31 8.17
C ASP A 54 -1.33 -4.47 7.34
N GLY A 55 -2.01 -4.80 6.23
CA GLY A 55 -1.56 -5.79 5.25
C GLY A 55 -0.23 -5.47 4.58
N LEU A 56 0.32 -4.27 4.74
CA LEU A 56 1.60 -3.84 4.16
C LEU A 56 2.73 -3.67 5.19
N LEU A 57 2.49 -3.92 6.49
CA LEU A 57 3.49 -3.71 7.55
C LEU A 57 4.74 -4.58 7.43
N ASN A 58 4.71 -5.65 6.62
CA ASN A 58 5.86 -6.53 6.36
C ASN A 58 6.72 -6.09 5.16
N VAL A 59 6.32 -5.03 4.44
CA VAL A 59 7.06 -4.50 3.29
C VAL A 59 8.33 -3.81 3.79
N LEU A 60 9.45 -4.18 3.16
CA LEU A 60 10.78 -3.68 3.51
C LEU A 60 11.34 -2.73 2.45
N LEU A 61 10.74 -2.67 1.26
CA LEU A 61 11.21 -1.86 0.15
C LEU A 61 10.09 -1.57 -0.86
N VAL A 62 10.08 -0.33 -1.34
CA VAL A 62 9.35 0.12 -2.54
C VAL A 62 10.36 0.67 -3.54
N GLY A 63 10.53 -0.03 -4.65
CA GLY A 63 11.64 0.24 -5.58
C GLY A 63 11.43 1.47 -6.48
N ALA A 64 10.24 2.06 -6.46
CA ALA A 64 9.90 3.27 -7.20
C ALA A 64 8.91 4.12 -6.39
N ASP A 65 7.86 4.64 -7.03
CA ASP A 65 6.97 5.62 -6.42
C ASP A 65 6.07 5.01 -5.33
N PHE A 66 5.85 5.77 -4.25
CA PHE A 66 4.95 5.46 -3.15
C PHE A 66 3.86 6.53 -3.12
N TYR A 67 2.63 6.14 -3.47
CA TYR A 67 1.48 7.03 -3.55
C TYR A 67 0.35 6.50 -2.68
N ILE A 68 -0.01 7.27 -1.66
CA ILE A 68 -1.23 7.07 -0.87
C ILE A 68 -2.01 8.37 -0.89
N GLU A 69 -3.11 8.39 -1.66
CA GLU A 69 -3.86 9.62 -1.93
C GLU A 69 -5.38 9.37 -1.92
N GLY A 70 -6.15 10.31 -1.37
CA GLY A 70 -7.61 10.30 -1.53
C GLY A 70 -8.32 9.17 -0.78
N ASN A 71 -7.69 8.51 0.20
CA ASN A 71 -8.34 7.43 0.95
C ASN A 71 -9.00 8.01 2.22
N ALA A 72 -10.33 8.14 2.20
CA ALA A 72 -11.07 8.80 3.29
C ALA A 72 -11.01 8.07 4.65
N GLY A 73 -10.76 6.76 4.65
CA GLY A 73 -10.68 5.93 5.86
C GLY A 73 -9.27 5.75 6.45
N ILE A 74 -8.23 6.19 5.75
CA ILE A 74 -6.82 6.18 6.20
C ILE A 74 -6.43 7.61 6.50
N THR A 75 -5.64 7.89 7.54
CA THR A 75 -5.11 9.24 7.75
C THR A 75 -3.75 9.45 7.08
N ASP A 76 -3.40 10.70 6.77
CA ASP A 76 -2.05 11.04 6.30
C ASP A 76 -0.97 10.60 7.32
N ALA A 77 -1.32 10.55 8.62
CA ALA A 77 -0.44 10.06 9.67
C ALA A 77 -0.21 8.54 9.55
N ASP A 78 -1.27 7.74 9.35
CA ASP A 78 -1.15 6.28 9.18
C ASP A 78 -0.31 5.92 7.94
N ALA A 79 -0.53 6.65 6.83
CA ALA A 79 0.27 6.51 5.61
C ALA A 79 1.75 6.89 5.84
N THR A 80 1.99 7.95 6.60
CA THR A 80 3.35 8.37 6.97
C THR A 80 4.03 7.36 7.89
N ASP A 81 3.30 6.77 8.82
CA ASP A 81 3.80 5.74 9.72
C ASP A 81 4.19 4.45 8.96
N LEU A 82 3.42 4.06 7.94
CA LEU A 82 3.82 2.98 7.04
C LEU A 82 5.12 3.32 6.29
N TYR A 83 5.20 4.52 5.70
CA TYR A 83 6.40 4.98 5.00
C TYR A 83 7.64 4.95 5.92
N ASN A 84 7.51 5.44 7.16
CA ASN A 84 8.57 5.39 8.16
C ASN A 84 8.94 3.96 8.57
N THR A 85 7.96 3.05 8.62
CA THR A 85 8.14 1.63 8.94
C THR A 85 8.93 0.91 7.85
N ILE A 86 8.65 1.20 6.57
CA ILE A 86 9.43 0.71 5.43
C ILE A 86 10.85 1.30 5.48
N GLY A 87 10.95 2.58 5.84
CA GLY A 87 12.19 3.35 5.97
C GLY A 87 12.38 4.29 4.78
N GLU A 88 12.74 5.55 5.06
CA GLU A 88 12.90 6.59 4.04
C GLU A 88 13.92 6.19 2.95
N ASP A 89 15.01 5.54 3.35
CA ASP A 89 16.05 5.05 2.44
C ASP A 89 15.61 3.82 1.63
N ASN A 90 14.44 3.23 1.89
CA ASN A 90 13.91 2.03 1.23
C ASN A 90 12.76 2.33 0.26
N VAL A 91 12.46 3.61 0.03
CA VAL A 91 11.55 4.06 -1.03
C VAL A 91 12.35 4.90 -2.02
N TYR A 92 12.58 4.35 -3.21
CA TYR A 92 13.54 4.96 -4.14
C TYR A 92 12.94 6.02 -5.08
N GLY A 93 11.62 6.08 -5.18
CA GLY A 93 10.91 7.03 -6.03
C GLY A 93 10.34 8.23 -5.27
N THR A 94 9.32 8.84 -5.89
CA THR A 94 8.58 9.95 -5.29
C THR A 94 7.65 9.41 -4.20
N VAL A 95 7.62 10.10 -3.06
CA VAL A 95 6.67 9.83 -1.98
C VAL A 95 5.58 10.89 -2.01
N THR A 96 4.34 10.47 -2.23
CA THR A 96 3.15 11.32 -2.16
C THR A 96 2.18 10.74 -1.15
N ILE A 97 1.93 11.52 -0.10
CA ILE A 97 0.93 11.26 0.93
C ILE A 97 0.13 12.54 1.05
N THR A 98 -1.12 12.54 0.58
CA THR A 98 -1.94 13.74 0.53
C THR A 98 -3.41 13.39 0.42
N ASN A 99 -4.28 14.28 0.93
CA ASN A 99 -5.73 14.17 0.79
C ASN A 99 -6.30 12.87 1.36
N ASN A 100 -5.64 12.26 2.35
CA ASN A 100 -6.23 11.20 3.15
C ASN A 100 -6.96 11.83 4.36
N GLY A 101 -7.70 11.00 5.12
CA GLY A 101 -8.58 11.41 6.22
C GLY A 101 -7.92 12.01 7.46
#